data_AF-A0A920FMD7-F1
#
_entry.id   AF-A0A920FMD7-F1
#
_cell.length_a   1.000
_cell.length_b   1.000
_cell.length_c   1.000
_cell.angle_alpha   90.00
_cell.angle_beta   90.00
_cell.angle_gamma   90.00
#
_symmetry.space_group_name_H-M   'P 1'
#
loop_
_entity.id
_entity.type
_entity.pdbx_description
1 polymer ?
#
loop_
_entity_poly.entity_id
_entity_poly.type
_entity_poly.pdbx_seq_one_letter_code
_entity_poly.pdbx_strand_id
1 'polypeptide(L)'
;MASKTDFITRFSGPSNPDGAAWGDIRYFGITSDADTDNAMEFVKFCMDEGYMNTLAIAPEGKFPVRKGTRNDAEKFVKGWAKLSVGVDRKAPLTELYPADVINNIVAGLETASRWGVREGQLSLASKIINSQVFNRRVREYIDGTRSLDETVRIIKSDLNRI
;
A
#
# COMPACT_ATOMS: atom_id res chain seq x y z
N MET A 1 -23.37 11.97 0.83
CA MET A 1 -22.22 11.61 -0.02
C MET A 1 -21.49 10.38 0.50
N ALA A 2 -21.29 10.20 1.81
CA ALA A 2 -20.75 8.96 2.38
C ALA A 2 -21.53 7.69 1.95
N SER A 3 -22.87 7.74 1.91
CA SER A 3 -23.71 6.63 1.41
C SER A 3 -23.58 6.31 -0.10
N LYS A 4 -22.81 7.11 -0.84
CA LYS A 4 -22.52 6.91 -2.27
C LYS A 4 -21.05 6.57 -2.52
N THR A 5 -20.27 6.38 -1.45
CA THR A 5 -18.83 6.11 -1.52
C THR A 5 -18.58 4.78 -0.84
N ASP A 6 -17.77 3.92 -1.45
CA ASP A 6 -17.42 2.61 -0.93
C ASP A 6 -15.88 2.46 -0.90
N PHE A 7 -15.40 1.51 -0.10
CA PHE A 7 -13.99 1.16 0.00
C PHE A 7 -13.68 -0.04 -0.87
N ILE A 8 -12.88 0.19 -1.92
CA ILE A 8 -12.41 -0.86 -2.81
C ILE A 8 -10.98 -1.21 -2.42
N THR A 9 -10.77 -2.42 -1.89
CA THR A 9 -9.44 -2.92 -1.49
C THR A 9 -8.80 -3.82 -2.56
N ARG A 10 -9.56 -4.24 -3.58
CA ARG A 10 -9.10 -5.11 -4.67
C ARG A 10 -9.72 -4.72 -6.01
N PHE A 11 -8.92 -4.86 -7.07
CA PHE A 11 -9.39 -4.75 -8.45
C PHE A 11 -9.38 -6.14 -9.10
N SER A 12 -10.52 -6.58 -9.65
CA SER A 12 -10.65 -7.84 -10.38
C SER A 12 -10.86 -7.61 -11.88
N GLY A 13 -10.54 -8.63 -12.67
CA GLY A 13 -10.71 -8.61 -14.12
C GLY A 13 -10.81 -10.02 -14.70
N PRO A 14 -11.09 -10.18 -16.00
CA PRO A 14 -11.35 -11.49 -16.61
C PRO A 14 -10.25 -12.53 -16.39
N SER A 15 -8.99 -12.10 -16.28
CA SER A 15 -7.83 -12.97 -16.05
C SER A 15 -7.46 -13.17 -14.57
N ASN A 16 -8.12 -12.46 -13.65
CA ASN A 16 -7.95 -12.62 -12.20
C ASN A 16 -9.28 -12.27 -11.48
N PRO A 17 -10.25 -13.19 -11.45
CA PRO A 17 -11.56 -12.94 -10.85
C PRO A 17 -11.50 -12.71 -9.34
N ASP A 18 -10.52 -13.30 -8.64
CA ASP A 18 -10.30 -13.12 -7.20
C ASP A 18 -9.75 -11.72 -6.84
N GLY A 19 -9.29 -10.99 -7.85
CA GLY A 19 -8.77 -9.63 -7.74
C GLY A 19 -7.36 -9.54 -7.19
N ALA A 20 -6.79 -8.34 -7.30
CA ALA A 20 -5.49 -8.00 -6.75
C ALA A 20 -5.61 -6.72 -5.92
N ALA A 21 -4.99 -6.72 -4.74
CA ALA A 21 -4.79 -5.52 -3.94
C ALA A 21 -3.50 -4.82 -4.38
N TRP A 22 -3.55 -3.50 -4.49
CA TRP A 22 -2.35 -2.67 -4.57
C TRP A 22 -1.93 -2.28 -3.15
N GLY A 23 -0.64 -2.39 -2.86
CA GLY A 23 -0.07 -1.98 -1.58
C GLY A 23 1.33 -1.41 -1.77
N ASP A 24 1.61 -0.31 -1.08
CA ASP A 24 2.95 0.25 -0.93
C ASP A 24 3.48 -0.13 0.45
N ILE A 25 4.52 -0.97 0.50
CA ILE A 25 5.16 -1.39 1.74
C ILE A 25 6.36 -0.50 1.99
N ARG A 26 6.32 0.23 3.11
CA ARG A 26 7.44 1.04 3.58
C ARG A 26 8.37 0.21 4.45
N TYR A 27 9.67 0.29 4.15
CA TYR A 27 10.72 -0.41 4.88
C TYR A 27 11.58 0.59 5.65
N PHE A 28 12.01 0.21 6.85
CA PHE A 28 13.15 0.84 7.49
C PHE A 28 14.43 0.26 6.88
N GLY A 29 15.27 1.12 6.31
CA GLY A 29 16.59 0.77 5.81
C GLY A 29 17.66 1.35 6.72
N ILE A 30 18.66 0.55 7.08
CA ILE A 30 19.86 0.98 7.79
C ILE A 30 21.01 0.94 6.78
N THR A 31 21.67 2.06 6.56
CA THR A 31 22.80 2.14 5.61
C THR A 31 24.07 1.55 6.24
N SER A 32 25.01 1.13 5.42
CA SER A 32 26.24 0.46 5.88
C SER A 32 27.18 1.34 6.70
N ASP A 33 27.00 2.66 6.62
CA ASP A 33 27.77 3.69 7.31
C ASP A 33 27.01 4.35 8.48
N ALA A 34 25.81 3.85 8.81
CA ALA A 34 25.03 4.34 9.93
C ALA A 34 25.60 3.87 11.28
N ASP A 35 25.25 4.59 12.35
CA ASP A 35 25.34 4.08 13.72
C ASP A 35 24.37 2.90 13.88
N THR A 36 24.87 1.71 13.55
CA THR A 36 24.06 0.54 13.25
C THR A 36 23.33 0.03 14.48
N ASP A 37 23.99 -0.01 15.64
CA ASP A 37 23.39 -0.51 16.87
C ASP A 37 22.24 0.39 17.33
N ASN A 38 22.46 1.71 17.36
CA ASN A 38 21.41 2.67 17.72
C ASN A 38 20.27 2.70 16.69
N ALA A 39 20.58 2.59 15.39
CA ALA A 39 19.56 2.50 14.35
C ALA A 39 18.70 1.22 14.49
N MET A 40 19.31 0.09 14.83
CA MET A 40 18.60 -1.16 15.06
C MET A 40 17.65 -1.06 16.26
N GLU A 41 18.09 -0.48 17.37
CA GLU A 41 17.23 -0.26 18.54
C GLU A 41 16.06 0.67 18.22
N PHE A 42 16.30 1.75 17.46
CA PHE A 42 15.22 2.63 17.00
C PHE A 42 14.19 1.89 16.15
N VAL A 43 14.63 1.06 15.19
CA VAL A 43 13.72 0.25 14.36
C VAL A 43 12.92 -0.73 15.21
N LYS A 44 13.55 -1.41 16.19
CA LYS A 44 12.84 -2.31 17.11
C LYS A 44 11.76 -1.57 17.89
N PHE A 45 12.09 -0.41 18.46
CA PHE A 45 11.12 0.44 19.16
C PHE A 45 9.96 0.84 18.22
N CYS A 46 10.27 1.40 17.05
CA CYS A 46 9.28 1.83 16.06
C CYS A 46 8.37 0.72 15.57
N MET A 47 8.84 -0.53 15.58
CA MET A 47 8.09 -1.69 15.13
C MET A 47 7.38 -2.43 16.25
N ASP A 48 7.60 -2.10 17.53
CA ASP A 48 6.96 -2.76 18.68
C ASP A 48 6.33 -1.75 19.65
N GLU A 49 7.06 -1.30 20.68
CA GLU A 49 6.55 -0.40 21.71
C GLU A 49 6.02 0.92 21.12
N GLY A 50 6.78 1.53 20.22
CA GLY A 50 6.43 2.77 19.53
C GLY A 50 5.57 2.59 18.28
N TYR A 51 5.04 1.39 18.00
CA TYR A 51 4.41 1.13 16.72
C TYR A 51 3.17 1.99 16.47
N MET A 52 2.37 2.27 17.50
CA MET A 52 1.23 3.18 17.36
C MET A 52 1.67 4.62 17.10
N ASN A 53 2.78 5.07 17.69
CA ASN A 53 3.36 6.38 17.38
C ASN A 53 3.80 6.46 15.92
N THR A 54 4.44 5.41 15.41
CA THR A 54 4.86 5.32 14.00
C THR A 54 3.67 5.40 13.05
N LEU A 55 2.59 4.65 13.33
CA LEU A 55 1.36 4.68 12.52
C LEU A 55 0.62 6.01 12.61
N ALA A 56 0.59 6.64 13.80
CA ALA A 56 -0.07 7.93 14.05
C ALA A 56 0.55 9.12 13.30
N ILE A 57 1.71 8.95 12.66
CA ILE A 57 2.27 9.97 11.76
C ILE A 57 1.34 10.22 10.56
N ALA A 58 0.66 9.18 10.06
CA ALA A 58 -0.32 9.28 8.96
C ALA A 58 -1.35 8.15 9.06
N PRO A 59 -2.22 8.16 10.08
CA PRO A 59 -3.06 7.03 10.44
C PRO A 59 -4.07 6.64 9.35
N GLU A 60 -4.43 7.55 8.45
CA GLU A 60 -5.30 7.31 7.29
C GLU A 60 -4.59 6.54 6.16
N GLY A 61 -3.26 6.66 6.05
CA GLY A 61 -2.47 6.10 4.95
C GLY A 61 -1.46 5.03 5.38
N LYS A 62 -1.22 4.85 6.68
CA LYS A 62 -0.31 3.85 7.24
C LYS A 62 -1.10 2.77 7.97
N PHE A 63 -1.09 1.59 7.37
CA PHE A 63 -1.75 0.40 7.91
C PHE A 63 -0.73 -0.52 8.60
N PRO A 64 -1.13 -1.26 9.65
CA PRO A 64 -0.24 -2.19 10.33
C PRO A 64 0.10 -3.39 9.42
N VAL A 65 1.39 -3.58 9.13
CA VAL A 65 1.93 -4.79 8.47
C VAL A 65 2.16 -5.93 9.47
N ARG A 66 2.19 -5.63 10.77
CA ARG A 66 2.16 -6.61 11.87
C ARG A 66 0.77 -6.59 12.48
N LYS A 67 0.07 -7.72 12.55
CA LYS A 67 -1.26 -7.79 13.17
C LYS A 67 -1.22 -7.59 14.69
N GLY A 68 -0.20 -8.15 15.33
CA GLY A 68 -0.05 -8.13 16.78
C GLY A 68 1.26 -8.76 17.24
N THR A 69 1.24 -9.27 18.45
CA THR A 69 2.35 -9.95 19.13
C THR A 69 2.04 -11.42 19.34
N ARG A 70 3.00 -12.19 19.86
CA ARG A 70 2.77 -13.60 20.23
C ARG A 70 1.67 -13.75 21.29
N ASN A 71 1.55 -12.80 22.21
CA ASN A 71 0.62 -12.87 23.34
C ASN A 71 -0.75 -12.23 23.04
N ASP A 72 -0.82 -11.40 22.00
CA ASP A 72 -2.05 -10.77 21.52
C ASP A 72 -1.94 -10.59 20.00
N ALA A 73 -2.57 -11.52 19.27
CA ALA A 73 -2.47 -11.64 17.82
C ALA A 73 -3.03 -10.42 17.06
N GLU A 74 -3.87 -9.60 17.70
CA GLU A 74 -4.56 -8.47 17.08
C GLU A 74 -4.19 -7.12 17.71
N LYS A 75 -3.19 -7.10 18.61
CA LYS A 75 -2.78 -5.90 19.37
C LYS A 75 -2.69 -4.64 18.50
N PHE A 76 -2.04 -4.75 17.35
CA PHE A 76 -1.73 -3.60 16.50
C PHE A 76 -2.89 -3.22 15.59
N VAL A 77 -3.69 -4.19 15.12
CA VAL A 77 -4.94 -3.90 14.39
C VAL A 77 -5.92 -3.15 15.29
N LYS A 78 -6.11 -3.63 16.52
CA LYS A 78 -6.98 -3.00 17.53
C LYS A 78 -6.49 -1.61 17.94
N GLY A 79 -5.17 -1.45 18.07
CA GLY A 79 -4.56 -0.15 18.37
C GLY A 79 -4.74 0.85 17.23
N TRP A 80 -4.45 0.41 15.99
CA TRP A 80 -4.57 1.25 14.80
C TRP A 80 -6.00 1.77 14.60
N ALA A 81 -7.02 0.92 14.76
CA ALA A 81 -8.43 1.30 14.61
C ALA A 81 -8.86 2.42 15.60
N LYS A 82 -8.11 2.62 16.69
CA LYS A 82 -8.37 3.66 17.69
C LYS A 82 -7.55 4.94 17.47
N LEU A 83 -6.66 4.96 16.47
CA LEU A 83 -5.88 6.15 16.18
C LEU A 83 -6.78 7.28 15.70
N SER A 84 -6.45 8.49 16.15
CA SER A 84 -7.12 9.71 15.78
C SER A 84 -6.72 10.12 14.36
N VAL A 85 -7.71 10.29 13.49
CA VAL A 85 -7.57 10.71 12.09
C VAL A 85 -8.28 12.05 11.87
N GLY A 86 -7.82 12.82 10.88
CA GLY A 86 -8.35 14.12 10.49
C GLY A 86 -7.43 15.29 10.83
N VAL A 87 -7.65 16.42 10.13
CA VAL A 87 -6.86 17.66 10.30
C VAL A 87 -7.60 18.61 11.23
N ASP A 88 -8.74 19.16 10.79
CA ASP A 88 -9.55 20.13 11.57
C ASP A 88 -10.49 19.46 12.57
N ARG A 89 -11.03 18.29 12.20
CA ARG A 89 -11.91 17.47 13.04
C ARG A 89 -11.29 16.11 13.19
N LYS A 90 -10.96 15.77 14.42
CA LYS A 90 -10.27 14.54 14.77
C LYS A 90 -11.20 13.56 15.43
N ALA A 91 -11.21 12.33 14.94
CA ALA A 91 -11.98 11.23 15.51
C ALA A 91 -11.21 9.91 15.34
N PRO A 92 -11.43 8.90 16.19
CA PRO A 92 -10.97 7.54 15.94
C PRO A 92 -11.53 6.98 14.62
N LEU A 93 -10.77 6.12 13.93
CA LEU A 93 -11.26 5.42 12.73
C LEU A 93 -12.57 4.65 13.00
N THR A 94 -12.73 4.08 14.19
CA THR A 94 -13.95 3.37 14.61
C THR A 94 -15.20 4.25 14.68
N GLU A 95 -15.08 5.57 14.76
CA GLU A 95 -16.22 6.49 14.71
C GLU A 95 -16.57 6.88 13.27
N LEU A 96 -15.63 6.73 12.34
CA LEU A 96 -15.80 7.10 10.94
C LEU A 96 -16.19 5.92 10.05
N TYR A 97 -15.73 4.71 10.40
CA TYR A 97 -15.91 3.52 9.58
C TYR A 97 -16.50 2.35 10.38
N PRO A 98 -17.47 1.62 9.79
CA PRO A 98 -17.91 0.33 10.29
C PRO A 98 -16.76 -0.67 10.47
N ALA A 99 -16.94 -1.62 11.40
CA ALA A 99 -15.91 -2.60 11.73
C ALA A 99 -15.50 -3.49 10.54
N ASP A 100 -16.45 -3.84 9.66
CA ASP A 100 -16.21 -4.60 8.44
C ASP A 100 -15.31 -3.85 7.44
N VAL A 101 -15.46 -2.52 7.32
CA VAL A 101 -14.56 -1.69 6.50
C VAL A 101 -13.14 -1.69 7.06
N ILE A 102 -13.00 -1.48 8.38
CA ILE A 102 -11.69 -1.52 9.07
C ILE A 102 -11.02 -2.88 8.87
N ASN A 103 -11.77 -3.97 9.01
CA ASN A 103 -11.26 -5.33 8.81
C ASN A 103 -10.87 -5.59 7.35
N ASN A 104 -11.65 -5.11 6.39
CA ASN A 104 -11.38 -5.27 4.96
C ASN A 104 -10.08 -4.56 4.56
N ILE A 105 -9.86 -3.34 5.06
CA ILE A 105 -8.62 -2.58 4.82
C ILE A 105 -7.39 -3.38 5.27
N VAL A 106 -7.41 -3.93 6.49
CA VAL A 106 -6.29 -4.70 7.03
C VAL A 106 -6.13 -6.04 6.30
N ALA A 107 -7.24 -6.71 5.95
CA ALA A 107 -7.22 -7.96 5.19
C ALA A 107 -6.71 -7.77 3.75
N GLY A 108 -6.86 -6.58 3.16
CA GLY A 108 -6.32 -6.26 1.83
C GLY A 108 -4.82 -6.53 1.72
N LEU A 109 -4.07 -6.23 2.79
CA LEU A 109 -2.62 -6.50 2.87
C LEU A 109 -2.26 -7.98 2.84
N GLU A 110 -3.15 -8.88 3.28
CA GLU A 110 -2.90 -10.33 3.27
C GLU A 110 -2.79 -10.89 1.85
N THR A 111 -3.50 -10.26 0.92
CA THR A 111 -3.53 -10.65 -0.50
C THR A 111 -2.65 -9.77 -1.37
N ALA A 112 -2.02 -8.74 -0.79
CA ALA A 112 -1.12 -7.86 -1.52
C ALA A 112 0.06 -8.67 -2.06
N SER A 113 0.24 -8.61 -3.38
CA SER A 113 1.28 -9.35 -4.09
C SER A 113 2.32 -8.37 -4.62
N ARG A 114 3.60 -8.62 -4.31
CA ARG A 114 4.68 -7.81 -4.88
C ARG A 114 4.89 -8.21 -6.33
N TRP A 115 4.48 -7.33 -7.25
CA TRP A 115 4.51 -7.59 -8.68
C TRP A 115 5.90 -7.97 -9.18
N GLY A 116 5.98 -9.08 -9.94
CA GLY A 116 7.21 -9.61 -10.51
C GLY A 116 8.07 -10.44 -9.55
N VAL A 117 7.77 -10.53 -8.25
CA VAL A 117 8.59 -11.32 -7.31
C VAL A 117 8.45 -12.81 -7.58
N ARG A 118 7.22 -13.32 -7.67
CA ARG A 118 6.96 -14.75 -7.87
C ARG A 118 7.48 -15.24 -9.23
N GLU A 119 7.48 -14.35 -10.22
CA GLU A 119 7.90 -14.61 -11.59
C GLU A 119 9.42 -14.39 -11.80
N GLY A 120 10.18 -13.98 -10.77
CA GLY A 120 11.61 -13.65 -10.91
C GLY A 120 11.89 -12.37 -11.70
N GLN A 121 10.87 -11.55 -11.93
CA GLN A 121 10.86 -10.33 -12.73
C GLN A 121 10.88 -9.05 -11.88
N LEU A 122 11.28 -9.10 -10.60
CA LEU A 122 11.25 -7.93 -9.72
C LEU A 122 12.07 -6.75 -10.28
N SER A 123 13.21 -7.02 -10.90
CA SER A 123 14.04 -5.99 -11.55
C SER A 123 13.28 -5.29 -12.68
N LEU A 124 12.64 -6.06 -13.56
CA LEU A 124 11.82 -5.52 -14.64
C LEU A 124 10.63 -4.73 -14.08
N ALA A 125 9.88 -5.29 -13.13
CA ALA A 125 8.75 -4.61 -12.48
C ALA A 125 9.18 -3.28 -11.84
N SER A 126 10.36 -3.24 -11.20
CA SER A 126 10.94 -2.02 -10.65
C SER A 126 11.25 -0.97 -11.73
N LYS A 127 11.88 -1.38 -12.84
CA LYS A 127 12.14 -0.48 -13.97
C LYS A 127 10.84 0.07 -14.56
N ILE A 128 9.81 -0.76 -14.70
CA ILE A 128 8.50 -0.33 -15.19
C ILE A 128 7.93 0.77 -14.30
N ILE A 129 7.86 0.53 -12.99
CA ILE A 129 7.30 1.49 -12.03
C ILE A 129 8.10 2.80 -12.04
N ASN A 130 9.44 2.72 -11.98
CA ASN A 130 10.30 3.91 -11.93
C ASN A 130 10.32 4.68 -13.26
N SER A 131 10.15 4.01 -14.40
CA SER A 131 10.09 4.67 -15.71
C SER A 131 8.85 5.54 -15.90
N GLN A 132 7.78 5.27 -15.13
CA GLN A 132 6.46 5.92 -15.25
C GLN A 132 5.82 5.79 -16.65
N VAL A 133 6.23 4.79 -17.45
CA VAL A 133 5.72 4.58 -18.82
C VAL A 133 4.20 4.42 -18.81
N PHE A 134 3.66 3.53 -17.98
CA PHE A 134 2.21 3.33 -17.89
C PHE A 134 1.47 4.63 -17.55
N ASN A 135 1.91 5.38 -16.55
CA ASN A 135 1.24 6.60 -16.10
C ASN A 135 1.15 7.64 -17.23
N ARG A 136 2.24 7.86 -17.97
CA ARG A 136 2.25 8.79 -19.11
C ARG A 136 1.32 8.34 -20.23
N ARG A 137 1.42 7.07 -20.66
CA ARG A 137 0.62 6.56 -21.78
C ARG A 137 -0.86 6.43 -21.46
N VAL A 138 -1.19 6.03 -20.23
CA VAL A 138 -2.59 5.97 -19.77
C VAL A 138 -3.20 7.35 -19.65
N ARG A 139 -2.45 8.37 -19.18
CA ARG A 139 -2.93 9.77 -19.18
C ARG A 139 -3.29 10.24 -20.58
N GLU A 140 -2.39 10.03 -21.54
CA GLU A 140 -2.61 10.37 -22.96
C GLU A 140 -3.87 9.69 -23.52
N TYR A 141 -4.12 8.43 -23.18
CA TYR A 141 -5.35 7.72 -23.55
C TYR A 141 -6.60 8.34 -22.90
N ILE A 142 -6.56 8.61 -21.59
CA ILE A 142 -7.70 9.22 -20.86
C ILE A 142 -8.01 10.63 -21.40
N ASP A 143 -7.00 11.36 -21.86
CA ASP A 143 -7.14 12.66 -22.55
C ASP A 143 -7.73 12.55 -23.96
N GLY A 144 -7.94 11.33 -24.47
CA GLY A 144 -8.42 11.10 -25.83
C GLY A 144 -7.40 11.40 -26.93
N THR A 145 -6.12 11.56 -26.59
CA THR A 145 -5.06 11.86 -27.57
C THR A 145 -4.72 10.67 -28.46
N ARG A 146 -5.06 9.45 -28.03
CA ARG A 146 -4.79 8.18 -28.72
C ARG A 146 -5.89 7.16 -28.45
N SER A 147 -6.00 6.17 -29.33
CA SER A 147 -6.85 5.00 -29.07
C SER A 147 -6.24 4.05 -28.04
N LEU A 148 -7.06 3.14 -27.51
CA LEU A 148 -6.61 2.08 -26.60
C LEU A 148 -5.53 1.20 -27.26
N ASP A 149 -5.78 0.77 -28.51
CA ASP A 149 -4.87 -0.12 -29.24
C ASP A 149 -3.52 0.53 -29.56
N GLU A 150 -3.51 1.84 -29.86
CA GLU A 150 -2.27 2.58 -30.04
C GLU A 150 -1.49 2.70 -28.72
N THR A 151 -2.20 3.03 -27.64
CA THR A 151 -1.62 3.13 -26.29
C THR A 151 -0.95 1.82 -25.86
N VAL A 152 -1.63 0.68 -26.04
CA VAL A 152 -1.09 -0.65 -25.70
C VAL A 152 0.15 -0.98 -26.54
N ARG A 153 0.16 -0.67 -27.85
CA ARG A 153 1.33 -0.88 -28.71
C ARG A 153 2.53 -0.05 -28.26
N ILE A 154 2.33 1.22 -27.94
CA ILE A 154 3.39 2.12 -27.47
C ILE A 154 3.94 1.64 -26.12
N ILE A 155 3.07 1.27 -25.17
CA ILE A 155 3.52 0.71 -23.89
C ILE A 155 4.42 -0.50 -24.13
N LYS A 156 4.01 -1.46 -24.97
CA LYS A 156 4.86 -2.63 -25.30
C LYS A 156 6.21 -2.22 -25.89
N SER A 157 6.22 -1.23 -26.79
CA SER A 157 7.47 -0.72 -27.38
C SER A 157 8.38 -0.05 -26.35
N ASP A 158 7.83 0.79 -25.47
CA ASP A 158 8.57 1.46 -24.40
C ASP A 158 9.15 0.43 -23.39
N LEU A 159 8.36 -0.59 -23.04
CA LEU A 159 8.77 -1.66 -22.13
C LEU A 159 9.94 -2.50 -22.66
N ASN A 160 10.04 -2.69 -23.98
CA ASN A 160 11.16 -3.42 -24.59
C ASN A 160 12.50 -2.65 -24.54
N ARG A 161 12.48 -1.37 -24.13
CA ARG A 161 13.66 -0.49 -24.13
C ARG A 161 14.24 -0.26 -22.73
N ILE A 162 13.65 -0.85 -21.68
CA ILE A 162 14.05 -0.65 -20.28
C ILE A 162 14.61 -1.93 -19.65
#